data_AF-A0A8B3T7P9-F1
#
_entry.id   AF-A0A8B3T7P9-F1
#
_cell.length_a   1.000
_cell.length_b   1.000
_cell.length_c   1.000
_cell.angle_alpha   90.00
_cell.angle_beta   90.00
_cell.angle_gamma   90.00
#
_symmetry.space_group_name_H-M   'P 1'
#
loop_
_entity.id
_entity.type
_entity.pdbx_description
1 polymer ?
#
loop_
_entity_poly.entity_id
_entity_poly.type
_entity_poly.pdbx_seq_one_letter_code
_entity_poly.pdbx_strand_id
1 'polypeptide(L)'
;MFKKFFANLFKSKDNIKSSINQRTEITDFKAQISIPAEPGYFINFDKQLKQRIENALSKYDFVKKEKVALLANEIINNHSKYSKDILSLDEKRKLGLNTRAKYARSFIECFSNVENLNFDPKFFCQNLIYTERTILWCLNDIEKLKKSKVSEKFIIEEQIITEEKEEFAKKIYNINEMPIFGEIDYTKKRVLFFLIANVEAH
;
A
#
# COMPACT_ATOMS: atom_id res chain seq x y z
N MET A 1 20.77 25.31 0.71
CA MET A 1 21.76 24.36 1.25
C MET A 1 21.05 23.12 1.77
N PHE A 2 20.98 22.03 1.00
CA PHE A 2 20.82 20.63 1.45
C PHE A 2 20.74 19.72 0.20
N LYS A 3 21.81 19.73 -0.62
CA LYS A 3 21.94 18.88 -1.82
C LYS A 3 23.32 18.23 -1.97
N LYS A 4 24.13 18.17 -0.90
CA LYS A 4 25.53 17.70 -0.98
C LYS A 4 25.93 16.67 0.09
N PHE A 5 25.01 15.83 0.58
CA PHE A 5 25.38 14.83 1.60
C PHE A 5 25.54 13.38 1.08
N PHE A 6 25.21 13.06 -0.17
CA PHE A 6 25.29 11.67 -0.67
C PHE A 6 26.38 11.40 -1.72
N ALA A 7 27.27 12.35 -2.01
CA ALA A 7 28.27 12.17 -3.06
C ALA A 7 29.63 11.59 -2.58
N ASN A 8 29.83 11.39 -1.27
CA ASN A 8 31.15 11.01 -0.73
C ASN A 8 31.24 9.61 -0.09
N LEU A 9 30.21 8.77 -0.21
CA LEU A 9 30.24 7.42 0.39
C LEU A 9 30.72 6.30 -0.54
N PHE A 10 31.12 6.61 -1.78
CA PHE A 10 31.64 5.61 -2.74
C PHE A 10 32.92 6.07 -3.44
N LYS A 11 33.96 6.37 -2.65
CA LYS A 11 35.34 6.37 -3.14
C LYS A 11 36.23 5.54 -2.23
N SER A 12 36.25 4.24 -2.47
CA SER A 12 37.48 3.46 -2.44
C SER A 12 37.35 2.36 -3.49
N LYS A 13 38.07 2.55 -4.59
CA LYS A 13 38.47 1.47 -5.50
C LYS A 13 39.55 0.70 -4.74
N ASP A 14 39.31 -0.58 -4.49
CA ASP A 14 40.28 -1.68 -4.64
C ASP A 14 39.62 -2.98 -4.17
N ASN A 15 38.97 -3.64 -5.13
CA ASN A 15 38.73 -5.09 -5.24
C ASN A 15 37.76 -5.33 -6.41
N ILE A 16 38.23 -5.00 -7.61
CA ILE A 16 37.53 -5.25 -8.87
C ILE A 16 38.10 -6.55 -9.43
N LYS A 17 37.48 -7.71 -9.14
CA LYS A 17 37.50 -8.88 -10.04
C LYS A 17 36.56 -10.05 -9.71
N SER A 18 35.58 -9.91 -8.81
CA SER A 18 34.54 -10.94 -8.62
C SER A 18 33.10 -10.42 -8.58
N SER A 19 32.87 -9.12 -8.73
CA SER A 19 31.55 -8.50 -8.53
C SER A 19 30.80 -8.12 -9.82
N ILE A 20 31.27 -8.56 -10.99
CA ILE A 20 30.70 -8.12 -12.28
C ILE A 20 29.51 -8.97 -12.73
N ASN A 21 29.36 -10.22 -12.26
CA ASN A 21 28.24 -11.07 -12.68
C ASN A 21 26.93 -10.86 -11.89
N GLN A 22 26.97 -10.29 -10.68
CA GLN A 22 25.75 -10.09 -9.87
C GLN A 22 25.00 -8.78 -10.18
N ARG A 23 25.64 -7.80 -10.83
CA ARG A 23 24.99 -6.52 -11.12
C ARG A 23 24.08 -6.57 -12.34
N THR A 24 24.34 -7.48 -13.29
CA THR A 24 23.53 -7.68 -14.49
C THR A 24 22.19 -8.34 -14.17
N GLU A 25 22.14 -9.29 -13.23
CA GLU A 25 20.87 -9.95 -12.85
C GLU A 25 19.91 -9.02 -12.08
N ILE A 26 20.44 -8.09 -11.27
CA ILE A 26 19.62 -7.14 -10.49
C ILE A 26 19.03 -6.03 -11.38
N THR A 27 19.68 -5.68 -12.49
CA THR A 27 19.13 -4.72 -13.46
C THR A 27 18.00 -5.32 -14.28
N ASP A 28 18.04 -6.62 -14.57
CA ASP A 28 16.99 -7.29 -15.34
C ASP A 28 15.72 -7.52 -14.51
N PHE A 29 15.85 -7.72 -13.19
CA PHE A 29 14.68 -7.87 -12.30
C PHE A 29 13.88 -6.58 -12.13
N LYS A 30 14.50 -5.41 -12.31
CA LYS A 30 13.79 -4.11 -12.32
C LYS A 30 12.99 -3.86 -13.60
N ALA A 31 13.22 -4.64 -14.66
CA ALA A 31 12.59 -4.47 -15.96
C ALA A 31 11.30 -5.28 -16.16
N GLN A 32 10.83 -6.05 -15.18
CA GLN A 32 9.64 -6.90 -15.33
C GLN A 32 8.52 -6.64 -14.30
N ILE A 33 8.38 -5.43 -13.79
CA ILE A 33 7.02 -4.95 -13.46
C ILE A 33 6.42 -4.51 -14.79
N SER A 34 6.03 -5.47 -15.63
CA SER A 34 5.25 -5.19 -16.82
C SER A 34 3.95 -4.56 -16.34
N ILE A 35 3.85 -3.24 -16.48
CA ILE A 35 2.58 -2.52 -16.44
C ILE A 35 1.71 -3.25 -17.47
N PRO A 36 0.67 -3.98 -17.08
CA PRO A 36 -0.11 -4.75 -18.03
C PRO A 36 -0.65 -3.80 -19.07
N ALA A 37 -0.33 -4.02 -20.34
CA ALA A 37 -0.62 -3.09 -21.43
C ALA A 37 -2.12 -2.99 -21.76
N GLU A 38 -2.96 -3.84 -21.15
CA GLU A 38 -4.38 -3.95 -21.47
C GLU A 38 -5.25 -3.16 -20.49
N PRO A 39 -6.08 -2.22 -20.98
CA PRO A 39 -7.04 -1.47 -20.16
C PRO A 39 -7.96 -2.36 -19.31
N GLY A 40 -8.29 -3.57 -19.82
CA GLY A 40 -9.13 -4.55 -19.11
C GLY A 40 -8.53 -5.07 -17.81
N TYR A 41 -7.20 -5.20 -17.72
CA TYR A 41 -6.53 -5.60 -16.48
C TYR A 41 -6.75 -4.57 -15.38
N PHE A 42 -6.59 -3.28 -15.69
CA PHE A 42 -6.74 -2.20 -14.71
C PHE A 42 -8.19 -2.10 -14.21
N ILE A 43 -9.16 -2.25 -15.11
CA ILE A 43 -10.58 -2.27 -14.73
C ILE A 43 -10.87 -3.42 -13.74
N ASN A 44 -10.34 -4.62 -14.02
CA ASN A 44 -10.53 -5.77 -13.13
C ASN A 44 -9.79 -5.59 -11.80
N PHE A 45 -8.57 -5.02 -11.84
CA PHE A 45 -7.78 -4.73 -10.64
C PHE A 45 -8.51 -3.74 -9.72
N ASP A 46 -9.01 -2.64 -10.26
CA ASP A 46 -9.73 -1.62 -9.47
C ASP A 46 -11.03 -2.18 -8.90
N LYS A 47 -11.73 -3.06 -9.64
CA LYS A 47 -12.92 -3.76 -9.14
C LYS A 47 -12.59 -4.67 -7.95
N GLN A 48 -11.52 -5.46 -8.06
CA GLN A 48 -11.05 -6.33 -6.97
C GLN A 48 -10.58 -5.50 -5.77
N LEU A 49 -9.82 -4.44 -6.01
CA LEU A 49 -9.35 -3.53 -4.96
C LEU A 49 -10.51 -2.87 -4.23
N LYS A 50 -11.54 -2.43 -4.96
CA LYS A 50 -12.76 -1.89 -4.38
C LYS A 50 -13.43 -2.88 -3.43
N GLN A 51 -13.63 -4.11 -3.87
CA GLN A 51 -14.24 -5.14 -3.03
C GLN A 51 -13.42 -5.40 -1.76
N ARG A 52 -12.08 -5.43 -1.86
CA ARG A 52 -11.21 -5.57 -0.69
C ARG A 52 -11.36 -4.40 0.30
N ILE A 53 -11.40 -3.17 -0.22
CA ILE A 53 -11.59 -1.96 0.59
C ILE A 53 -12.97 -1.98 1.26
N GLU A 54 -14.04 -2.32 0.55
CA GLU A 54 -15.39 -2.42 1.11
C GLU A 54 -15.44 -3.44 2.26
N ASN A 55 -14.84 -4.62 2.07
CA ASN A 55 -14.74 -5.65 3.09
C ASN A 55 -13.94 -5.18 4.32
N ALA A 56 -12.84 -4.46 4.11
CA ALA A 56 -12.02 -3.93 5.19
C ALA A 56 -12.76 -2.82 5.97
N LEU A 57 -13.39 -1.87 5.26
CA LEU A 57 -14.19 -0.79 5.86
C LEU A 57 -15.35 -1.32 6.69
N SER A 58 -15.99 -2.39 6.22
CA SER A 58 -17.16 -2.99 6.89
C SER A 58 -16.86 -3.52 8.30
N LYS A 59 -15.58 -3.73 8.65
CA LYS A 59 -15.16 -4.18 9.99
C LYS A 59 -15.12 -3.06 11.03
N TYR A 60 -15.16 -1.80 10.61
CA TYR A 60 -15.01 -0.65 11.50
C TYR A 60 -16.37 -0.04 11.84
N ASP A 61 -16.63 0.19 13.13
CA ASP A 61 -17.91 0.74 13.61
C ASP A 61 -18.02 2.25 13.42
N PHE A 62 -16.88 2.93 13.35
CA PHE A 62 -16.84 4.36 13.00
C PHE A 62 -17.10 4.63 11.51
N VAL A 63 -17.19 3.60 10.67
CA VAL A 63 -17.59 3.73 9.26
C VAL A 63 -19.07 3.38 9.13
N LYS A 64 -19.86 4.32 8.58
CA LYS A 64 -21.29 4.11 8.34
C LYS A 64 -21.49 3.05 7.27
N LYS A 65 -22.21 1.97 7.60
CA LYS A 65 -22.35 0.79 6.74
C LYS A 65 -23.02 1.14 5.41
N GLU A 66 -24.00 2.03 5.44
CA GLU A 66 -24.71 2.54 4.26
C GLU A 66 -23.85 3.45 3.36
N LYS A 67 -22.68 3.90 3.83
CA LYS A 67 -21.73 4.74 3.08
C LYS A 67 -20.47 4.00 2.64
N VAL A 68 -20.32 2.71 2.96
CA VAL A 68 -19.10 1.93 2.64
C VAL A 68 -18.75 1.96 1.16
N ALA A 69 -19.73 1.71 0.27
CA ALA A 69 -19.50 1.72 -1.17
C ALA A 69 -19.10 3.10 -1.71
N LEU A 70 -19.66 4.17 -1.12
CA LEU A 70 -19.30 5.55 -1.45
C LEU A 70 -17.87 5.84 -1.01
N LEU A 71 -17.51 5.49 0.23
CA LEU A 71 -16.17 5.69 0.76
C LEU A 71 -15.12 4.88 -0.01
N ALA A 72 -15.42 3.63 -0.39
CA ALA A 72 -14.50 2.82 -1.20
C ALA A 72 -14.21 3.45 -2.57
N ASN A 73 -15.24 3.94 -3.27
CA ASN A 73 -15.09 4.68 -4.52
C ASN A 73 -14.24 5.96 -4.32
N GLU A 74 -14.53 6.70 -3.25
CA GLU A 74 -13.83 7.92 -2.87
C GLU A 74 -12.33 7.65 -2.62
N ILE A 75 -11.99 6.56 -1.93
CA ILE A 75 -10.61 6.16 -1.65
C ILE A 75 -9.84 5.80 -2.92
N ILE A 76 -10.45 5.06 -3.85
CA ILE A 76 -9.78 4.60 -5.08
C ILE A 76 -9.55 5.75 -6.05
N ASN A 77 -10.57 6.57 -6.27
CA ASN A 77 -10.56 7.62 -7.28
C ASN A 77 -10.08 8.97 -6.73
N ASN A 78 -9.97 9.11 -5.41
CA ASN A 78 -9.60 10.35 -4.72
C ASN A 78 -10.49 11.53 -5.12
N HIS A 79 -11.80 11.30 -5.22
CA HIS A 79 -12.76 12.29 -5.74
C HIS A 79 -12.78 13.59 -4.92
N SER A 80 -12.52 13.52 -3.61
CA SER A 80 -12.44 14.65 -2.66
C SER A 80 -11.34 15.64 -3.01
N LYS A 81 -10.32 15.24 -3.78
CA LYS A 81 -9.30 16.17 -4.31
C LYS A 81 -9.93 17.27 -5.17
N TYR A 82 -11.03 16.97 -5.84
CA TYR A 82 -11.72 17.85 -6.79
C TYR A 82 -13.10 18.32 -6.30
N SER A 83 -13.48 17.98 -5.06
CA SER A 83 -14.74 18.46 -4.48
C SER A 83 -14.75 19.98 -4.37
N LYS A 84 -15.87 20.59 -4.76
CA LYS A 84 -16.14 22.02 -4.50
C LYS A 84 -16.76 22.25 -3.13
N ASP A 85 -17.40 21.23 -2.55
CA ASP A 85 -17.99 21.27 -1.21
C ASP A 85 -16.96 20.75 -0.20
N ILE A 86 -16.21 21.69 0.38
CA ILE A 86 -15.12 21.44 1.33
C ILE A 86 -15.47 22.08 2.67
N LEU A 87 -15.16 21.39 3.77
CA LEU A 87 -15.32 21.94 5.12
C LEU A 87 -14.48 23.21 5.32
N SER A 88 -15.11 24.20 5.94
CA SER A 88 -14.47 25.42 6.41
C SER A 88 -13.45 25.16 7.53
N LEU A 89 -12.64 26.16 7.86
CA LEU A 89 -11.67 26.06 8.96
C LEU A 89 -12.35 25.79 10.31
N ASP A 90 -13.47 26.47 10.58
CA ASP A 90 -14.17 26.34 11.86
C ASP A 90 -14.89 25.00 11.98
N GLU A 91 -15.43 24.46 10.89
CA GLU A 91 -15.98 23.10 10.88
C GLU A 91 -14.90 22.06 11.15
N LYS A 92 -13.72 22.19 10.53
CA LYS A 92 -12.60 21.28 10.81
C LYS A 92 -12.18 21.34 12.28
N ARG A 93 -12.12 22.53 12.88
CA ARG A 93 -11.80 22.69 14.31
C ARG A 93 -12.84 22.04 15.21
N LYS A 94 -14.13 22.23 14.92
CA LYS A 94 -15.24 21.61 15.68
C LYS A 94 -15.19 20.08 15.62
N LEU A 95 -14.77 19.52 14.49
CA LEU A 95 -14.66 18.08 14.27
C LEU A 95 -13.29 17.49 14.66
N GLY A 96 -12.37 18.28 15.23
CA GLY A 96 -11.03 17.79 15.59
C GLY A 96 -10.15 17.38 14.41
N LEU A 97 -10.48 17.80 13.19
CA LEU A 97 -9.77 17.42 11.96
C LEU A 97 -8.51 18.27 11.73
N ASN A 98 -7.56 17.74 10.95
CA ASN A 98 -6.36 18.48 10.56
C ASN A 98 -6.72 19.75 9.76
N THR A 99 -6.50 20.92 10.37
CA THR A 99 -6.87 22.21 9.78
C THR A 99 -6.15 22.54 8.48
N ARG A 100 -5.00 21.91 8.19
CA ARG A 100 -4.24 22.10 6.93
C ARG A 100 -4.75 21.23 5.79
N ALA A 101 -5.45 20.15 6.09
CA ALA A 101 -6.01 19.27 5.09
C ALA A 101 -7.35 19.80 4.54
N LYS A 102 -7.67 19.38 3.31
CA LYS A 102 -8.94 19.65 2.65
C LYS A 102 -9.87 18.45 2.83
N TYR A 103 -11.05 18.63 3.40
CA TYR A 103 -12.02 17.54 3.54
C TYR A 103 -13.28 17.88 2.76
N ALA A 104 -13.68 17.01 1.84
CA ALA A 104 -15.02 17.08 1.28
C ALA A 104 -16.03 16.75 2.37
N ARG A 105 -17.17 17.44 2.40
CA ARG A 105 -18.22 17.16 3.41
C ARG A 105 -18.74 15.74 3.26
N SER A 106 -19.03 15.32 2.04
CA SER A 106 -19.46 13.96 1.69
C SER A 106 -18.49 12.86 2.15
N PHE A 107 -17.19 13.14 2.13
CA PHE A 107 -16.17 12.24 2.65
C PHE A 107 -16.30 12.07 4.17
N ILE A 108 -16.40 13.18 4.90
CA ILE A 108 -16.54 13.17 6.36
C ILE A 108 -17.86 12.53 6.80
N GLU A 109 -18.93 12.71 6.04
CA GLU A 109 -20.23 12.08 6.30
C GLU A 109 -20.20 10.56 6.29
N CYS A 110 -19.17 9.93 5.71
CA CYS A 110 -18.98 8.47 5.72
C CYS A 110 -18.58 7.94 7.11
N PHE A 111 -18.13 8.82 7.99
CA PHE A 111 -17.67 8.48 9.32
C PHE A 111 -18.69 8.90 10.38
N SER A 112 -18.77 8.14 11.47
CA SER A 112 -19.60 8.42 12.64
C SER A 112 -18.75 9.03 13.74
N ASN A 113 -19.31 10.01 14.47
CA ASN A 113 -18.69 10.62 15.66
C ASN A 113 -17.24 11.08 15.40
N VAL A 114 -17.03 11.82 14.31
CA VAL A 114 -15.70 12.22 13.81
C VAL A 114 -14.92 13.00 14.85
N GLU A 115 -15.61 13.83 15.62
CA GLU A 115 -15.09 14.61 16.74
C GLU A 115 -14.47 13.77 17.86
N ASN A 116 -14.82 12.47 17.94
CA ASN A 116 -14.33 11.54 18.95
C ASN A 116 -13.23 10.60 18.42
N LEU A 117 -12.84 10.71 17.15
CA LEU A 117 -11.78 9.88 16.58
C LEU A 117 -10.42 10.34 17.11
N ASN A 118 -9.58 9.39 17.50
CA ASN A 118 -8.19 9.63 17.91
C ASN A 118 -7.20 9.53 16.73
N PHE A 119 -7.70 9.49 15.50
CA PHE A 119 -6.90 9.44 14.27
C PHE A 119 -7.58 10.29 13.19
N ASP A 120 -6.80 10.71 12.18
CA ASP A 120 -7.34 11.45 11.04
C ASP A 120 -8.00 10.49 10.01
N PRO A 121 -9.25 10.73 9.58
CA PRO A 121 -9.92 9.88 8.58
C PRO A 121 -9.14 9.73 7.27
N LYS A 122 -8.39 10.75 6.82
CA LYS A 122 -7.55 10.63 5.62
C LYS A 122 -6.34 9.75 5.85
N PHE A 123 -5.73 9.84 7.02
CA PHE A 123 -4.61 8.97 7.39
C PHE A 123 -5.06 7.49 7.38
N PHE A 124 -6.20 7.20 8.01
CA PHE A 124 -6.83 5.89 7.97
C PHE A 124 -7.06 5.39 6.53
N CYS A 125 -7.71 6.20 5.69
CA CYS A 125 -7.96 5.84 4.29
C CYS A 125 -6.68 5.62 3.49
N GLN A 126 -5.65 6.42 3.74
CA GLN A 126 -4.35 6.32 3.09
C GLN A 126 -3.64 5.01 3.47
N ASN A 127 -3.65 4.65 4.75
CA ASN A 127 -3.10 3.38 5.21
C ASN A 127 -3.84 2.20 4.59
N LEU A 128 -5.18 2.26 4.54
CA LEU A 128 -6.03 1.24 3.95
C LEU A 128 -5.74 1.02 2.46
N ILE A 129 -5.78 2.07 1.63
CA ILE A 129 -5.59 1.92 0.18
C ILE A 129 -4.23 1.35 -0.18
N TYR A 130 -3.16 1.83 0.45
CA TYR A 130 -1.82 1.34 0.14
C TYR A 130 -1.63 -0.11 0.57
N THR A 131 -2.13 -0.45 1.75
CA THR A 131 -2.04 -1.81 2.27
C THR A 131 -2.81 -2.78 1.37
N GLU A 132 -4.10 -2.53 1.13
CA GLU A 132 -4.93 -3.44 0.31
C GLU A 132 -4.47 -3.53 -1.14
N ARG A 133 -3.93 -2.44 -1.71
CA ARG A 133 -3.37 -2.45 -3.05
C ARG A 133 -2.13 -3.33 -3.15
N THR A 134 -1.21 -3.24 -2.19
CA THR A 134 0.01 -4.06 -2.21
C THR A 134 -0.28 -5.53 -1.91
N ILE A 135 -1.27 -5.83 -1.06
CA ILE A 135 -1.78 -7.20 -0.91
C ILE A 135 -2.28 -7.72 -2.25
N LEU A 136 -3.13 -6.98 -2.95
CA LEU A 136 -3.69 -7.43 -4.24
C LEU A 136 -2.60 -7.62 -5.31
N TRP A 137 -1.60 -6.73 -5.36
CA TRP A 137 -0.45 -6.93 -6.24
C TRP A 137 0.32 -8.20 -5.89
N CYS A 138 0.65 -8.41 -4.62
CA CYS A 138 1.32 -9.63 -4.18
C CYS A 138 0.52 -10.89 -4.57
N LEU A 139 -0.80 -10.89 -4.35
CA LEU A 139 -1.68 -11.99 -4.74
C LEU A 139 -1.62 -12.28 -6.24
N ASN A 140 -1.68 -11.24 -7.08
CA ASN A 140 -1.58 -11.38 -8.53
C ASN A 140 -0.20 -11.90 -8.96
N ASP A 141 0.86 -11.45 -8.31
CA ASP A 141 2.23 -11.87 -8.65
C ASP A 141 2.51 -13.32 -8.18
N ILE A 142 1.98 -13.74 -7.03
CA ILE A 142 2.02 -15.15 -6.59
C ILE A 142 1.34 -16.06 -7.60
N GLU A 143 0.17 -15.68 -8.11
CA GLU A 143 -0.54 -16.46 -9.12
C GLU A 143 0.25 -16.56 -10.44
N LYS A 144 0.99 -15.52 -10.84
CA LYS A 144 1.90 -15.59 -11.99
C LYS A 144 3.06 -16.54 -11.73
N LEU A 145 3.65 -16.52 -10.53
CA LEU A 145 4.74 -17.41 -10.14
C LEU A 145 4.31 -18.88 -10.09
N LYS A 146 3.12 -19.17 -9.56
CA LYS A 146 2.56 -20.52 -9.56
C LYS A 146 2.42 -21.07 -10.99
N LYS A 147 2.04 -20.21 -11.94
CA LYS A 147 1.91 -20.59 -13.36
C LYS A 147 3.26 -20.81 -14.04
N SER A 148 4.30 -20.06 -13.66
CA SER A 148 5.62 -20.20 -14.27
C SER A 148 6.37 -21.45 -13.79
N LYS A 149 6.03 -22.01 -12.61
CA LYS A 149 6.66 -23.19 -12.00
C LYS A 149 8.19 -23.07 -11.85
N VAL A 150 8.70 -21.85 -11.81
CA VAL A 150 10.15 -21.57 -11.77
C VAL A 150 10.75 -21.86 -10.39
N SER A 151 9.95 -21.86 -9.32
CA SER A 151 10.47 -22.01 -7.95
C SER A 151 9.48 -22.64 -7.00
N GLU A 152 10.01 -23.37 -6.02
CA GLU A 152 9.22 -24.03 -4.97
C GLU A 152 8.90 -23.09 -3.81
N LYS A 153 9.63 -21.98 -3.66
CA LYS A 153 9.48 -21.02 -2.56
C LYS A 153 9.61 -19.58 -3.05
N PHE A 154 8.94 -18.67 -2.36
CA PHE A 154 9.02 -17.23 -2.58
C PHE A 154 9.11 -16.47 -1.26
N ILE A 155 9.68 -15.25 -1.33
CA ILE A 155 9.80 -14.35 -0.19
C ILE A 155 8.83 -13.18 -0.34
N ILE A 156 8.05 -12.94 0.72
CA ILE A 156 7.33 -11.67 0.91
C ILE A 156 8.08 -10.85 1.94
N GLU A 157 8.40 -9.61 1.58
CA GLU A 157 8.84 -8.58 2.52
C GLU A 157 7.65 -7.69 2.87
N GLU A 158 7.52 -7.44 4.17
CA GLU A 158 6.53 -6.56 4.78
C GLU A 158 7.26 -5.32 5.28
N GLN A 159 6.90 -4.15 4.76
CA GLN A 159 7.35 -2.86 5.26
C GLN A 159 6.25 -2.27 6.14
N ILE A 160 6.47 -2.25 7.45
CA ILE A 160 5.52 -1.78 8.47
C ILE A 160 5.87 -0.33 8.80
N ILE A 161 4.92 0.57 8.55
CA ILE A 161 5.09 2.01 8.73
C ILE A 161 4.08 2.49 9.77
N THR A 162 4.60 3.05 10.86
CA THR A 162 3.84 3.69 11.93
C THR A 162 4.20 5.18 12.00
N GLU A 163 3.59 5.95 12.89
CA GLU A 163 4.00 7.35 13.11
C GLU A 163 5.42 7.48 13.67
N GLU A 164 5.88 6.50 14.46
CA GLU A 164 7.14 6.57 15.20
C GLU A 164 8.31 5.89 14.49
N LYS A 165 8.03 4.81 13.75
CA LYS A 165 9.05 3.93 13.20
C LYS A 165 8.63 3.22 11.92
N GLU A 166 9.66 2.77 11.21
CA GLU A 166 9.59 1.93 10.02
C GLU A 166 10.36 0.64 10.26
N GLU A 167 9.72 -0.50 10.01
CA GLU A 167 10.28 -1.84 10.24
C GLU A 167 10.09 -2.72 9.00
N PHE A 168 11.04 -3.62 8.78
CA PHE A 168 10.99 -4.59 7.69
C PHE A 168 10.96 -6.01 8.26
N ALA A 169 10.04 -6.83 7.76
CA ALA A 169 9.95 -8.25 8.09
C ALA A 169 9.96 -9.07 6.80
N LYS A 170 10.62 -10.24 6.82
CA LYS A 170 10.64 -11.17 5.69
C LYS A 170 9.99 -12.48 6.10
N LYS A 171 9.13 -13.00 5.23
CA LYS A 171 8.49 -14.31 5.40
C LYS A 171 8.69 -15.12 4.14
N ILE A 172 9.07 -16.38 4.34
CA ILE A 172 9.29 -17.36 3.26
C ILE A 172 8.05 -18.24 3.21
N TYR A 173 7.51 -18.46 2.01
CA TYR A 173 6.36 -19.30 1.77
C TYR A 173 6.68 -20.35 0.71
N ASN A 174 6.07 -21.53 0.82
CA ASN A 174 6.08 -22.50 -0.27
C ASN A 174 5.13 -22.04 -1.39
N ILE A 175 5.44 -22.35 -2.65
CA ILE A 175 4.67 -21.93 -3.83
C ILE A 175 3.21 -22.44 -3.81
N ASN A 176 3.00 -23.57 -3.13
CA ASN A 176 1.68 -24.19 -2.95
C ASN A 176 0.88 -23.60 -1.77
N GLU A 177 1.52 -22.80 -0.93
CA GLU A 177 0.89 -22.17 0.24
C GLU A 177 0.40 -20.77 -0.12
N MET A 178 -0.76 -20.41 0.41
CA MET A 178 -1.27 -19.05 0.29
C MET A 178 -0.79 -18.23 1.49
N PRO A 179 -0.14 -17.08 1.28
CA PRO A 179 0.31 -16.25 2.40
C PRO A 179 -0.87 -15.68 3.16
N ILE A 180 -0.76 -15.72 4.49
CA ILE A 180 -1.74 -15.13 5.39
C ILE A 180 -1.31 -13.70 5.67
N PHE A 181 -2.03 -12.75 5.07
CA PHE A 181 -1.89 -11.34 5.39
C PHE A 181 -2.56 -11.10 6.75
N GLY A 182 -1.77 -10.74 7.77
CA GLY A 182 -2.27 -10.51 9.12
C GLY A 182 -3.30 -9.38 9.18
N GLU A 183 -4.09 -9.34 10.25
CA GLU A 183 -5.02 -8.24 10.48
C GLU A 183 -4.26 -6.93 10.75
N ILE A 184 -4.64 -5.87 10.04
CA ILE A 184 -3.96 -4.58 10.07
C ILE A 184 -4.94 -3.52 10.59
N ASP A 185 -4.57 -2.92 11.71
CA ASP A 185 -5.22 -1.73 12.24
C ASP A 185 -4.79 -0.50 11.42
N TYR A 186 -5.58 -0.15 10.40
CA TYR A 186 -5.26 0.97 9.50
C TYR A 186 -5.34 2.34 10.20
N THR A 187 -5.87 2.40 11.42
CA THR A 187 -5.88 3.64 12.22
C THR A 187 -4.50 3.99 12.76
N LYS A 188 -3.60 3.00 12.88
CA LYS A 188 -2.27 3.15 13.48
C LYS A 188 -1.11 2.93 12.53
N LYS A 189 -1.29 2.04 11.54
CA LYS A 189 -0.18 1.60 10.69
C LYS A 189 -0.59 1.33 9.25
N ARG A 190 0.40 1.44 8.37
CA ARG A 190 0.36 0.96 6.99
C ARG A 190 1.35 -0.18 6.85
N VAL A 191 0.98 -1.24 6.14
CA VAL A 191 1.91 -2.33 5.80
C VAL A 191 1.96 -2.48 4.30
N LEU A 192 3.15 -2.39 3.71
CA LEU A 192 3.34 -2.64 2.29
C LEU A 192 3.93 -4.03 2.09
N PHE A 193 3.38 -4.77 1.16
CA PHE A 193 3.81 -6.13 0.84
C PHE A 193 4.52 -6.15 -0.50
N PHE A 194 5.69 -6.79 -0.55
CA PHE A 194 6.51 -6.93 -1.75
C PHE A 194 6.94 -8.38 -1.94
N LEU A 195 6.74 -8.91 -3.13
CA LEU A 195 7.34 -10.17 -3.51
C LEU A 195 8.77 -9.90 -4.02
N ILE A 196 9.77 -10.47 -3.34
CA ILE A 196 11.19 -10.09 -3.59
C ILE A 196 11.92 -11.07 -4.49
N ALA A 197 11.78 -12.37 -4.26
CA ALA A 197 12.59 -13.35 -4.96
C ALA A 197 11.97 -14.74 -4.94
N ASN A 198 12.30 -15.46 -6.00
CA ASN A 198 12.24 -16.89 -6.15
C ASN A 198 13.46 -17.50 -5.45
N VAL A 199 13.25 -18.37 -4.47
CA VAL A 199 14.37 -19.08 -3.82
C VAL A 199 14.41 -20.48 -4.42
N GLU A 200 15.43 -20.76 -5.23
CA GLU A 200 15.74 -22.14 -5.62
C GLU A 200 16.14 -22.91 -4.36
N ALA A 201 15.44 -24.01 -4.09
CA ALA A 201 15.91 -24.99 -3.11
C ALA A 201 17.02 -25.80 -3.79
N HIS A 202 18.26 -25.64 -3.32
CA HIS A 202 19.35 -26.55 -3.65
C HIS A 202 19.17 -27.91 -2.97
#